data_AF-A0A316D5B6-F1
#
_entry.id   AF-A0A316D5B6-F1
#
_cell.length_a   1.000
_cell.length_b   1.000
_cell.length_c   1.000
_cell.angle_alpha   90.00
_cell.angle_beta   90.00
_cell.angle_gamma   90.00
#
_symmetry.space_group_name_H-M   'P 1'
#
loop_
_entity.id
_entity.type
_entity.pdbx_description
1 polymer ?
#
loop_
_entity_poly.entity_id
_entity_poly.type
_entity_poly.pdbx_seq_one_letter_code
_entity_poly.pdbx_strand_id
1 'polypeptide(L)'
;MDMLPMLILAAIAYVLYYGGIRLQVRAHLSGRTLLDLLGYASMLSAGTALGIYGTLTLAAQLAPHAGVGLLSVASTVASIAIGEFLYARSFRLSLQLLAPLRSEKGKQ
;
A
#
# COMPACT_ATOMS: atom_id res chain seq x y z
N MET A 1 14.26 -13.93 -17.54
CA MET A 1 13.21 -13.47 -16.60
C MET A 1 12.48 -12.33 -17.28
N ASP A 2 11.15 -12.42 -17.40
CA ASP A 2 10.36 -11.38 -18.07
C ASP A 2 10.50 -10.04 -17.34
N MET A 3 10.78 -8.96 -18.08
CA MET A 3 11.03 -7.62 -17.50
C MET A 3 9.76 -6.98 -16.91
N LEU A 4 8.58 -7.36 -17.40
CA LEU A 4 7.30 -6.74 -17.04
C LEU A 4 6.92 -6.96 -15.55
N PRO A 5 6.97 -8.18 -14.98
CA PRO A 5 6.81 -8.41 -13.55
C PRO A 5 7.73 -7.55 -12.68
N MET A 6 8.98 -7.41 -13.09
CA MET A 6 9.99 -6.66 -12.33
C MET A 6 9.67 -5.16 -12.33
N LEU A 7 9.23 -4.61 -13.45
CA LEU A 7 8.82 -3.21 -13.58
C LEU A 7 7.55 -2.91 -12.76
N ILE A 8 6.56 -3.82 -12.75
CA ILE A 8 5.35 -3.68 -11.95
C ILE A 8 5.71 -3.64 -10.45
N LEU A 9 6.54 -4.57 -9.99
CA LEU A 9 6.99 -4.60 -8.60
C LEU A 9 7.79 -3.34 -8.23
N ALA A 10 8.67 -2.87 -9.12
CA ALA A 10 9.44 -1.65 -8.90
C ALA A 10 8.54 -0.40 -8.81
N ALA A 11 7.53 -0.30 -9.68
CA ALA A 11 6.55 0.79 -9.65
C ALA A 11 5.73 0.78 -8.35
N ILE A 12 5.28 -0.40 -7.91
CA ILE A 12 4.56 -0.57 -6.64
C ILE A 12 5.44 -0.15 -5.47
N ALA A 13 6.69 -0.63 -5.42
CA ALA A 13 7.64 -0.28 -4.37
C ALA A 13 7.91 1.23 -4.33
N TYR A 14 8.03 1.86 -5.50
CA TYR A 14 8.20 3.30 -5.62
C TYR A 14 6.98 4.08 -5.08
N VAL A 15 5.76 3.68 -5.44
CA VAL A 15 4.52 4.29 -4.94
C VAL A 15 4.39 4.12 -3.42
N LEU A 16 4.69 2.93 -2.89
CA LEU A 16 4.66 2.66 -1.45
C LEU A 16 5.65 3.54 -0.69
N TYR A 17 6.87 3.67 -1.22
CA TYR A 17 7.92 4.46 -0.58
C TYR A 17 7.64 5.96 -0.65
N TYR A 18 7.44 6.49 -1.87
CA TYR A 18 7.34 7.92 -2.12
C TYR A 18 5.95 8.47 -1.82
N GLY A 19 4.90 7.78 -2.29
CA GLY A 19 3.51 8.18 -2.11
C GLY A 19 2.99 7.79 -0.73
N GLY A 20 3.25 6.56 -0.29
CA GLY A 20 2.74 6.10 1.01
C GLY A 20 3.52 6.63 2.20
N ILE A 21 4.66 6.00 2.51
CA ILE A 21 5.41 6.21 3.76
C ILE A 21 5.88 7.67 3.89
N ARG A 22 6.45 8.24 2.82
CA ARG A 22 7.01 9.60 2.86
C ARG A 22 5.95 10.68 3.03
N LEU A 23 4.78 10.55 2.38
CA LEU A 23 3.68 11.51 2.58
C LEU A 23 3.07 11.36 3.97
N GLN A 24 2.90 10.14 4.47
CA GLN A 24 2.33 9.87 5.79
C GLN A 24 3.19 10.47 6.92
N VAL A 25 4.52 10.30 6.85
CA VAL A 25 5.46 10.94 7.78
C VAL A 25 5.38 12.47 7.70
N ARG A 26 5.34 13.03 6.49
CA ARG A 26 5.20 14.49 6.29
C ARG A 26 3.87 15.01 6.81
N ALA A 27 2.78 14.26 6.64
CA ALA A 27 1.46 14.61 7.14
C ALA A 27 1.46 14.71 8.67
N HIS A 28 2.10 13.76 9.35
CA HIS A 28 2.21 13.75 10.81
C HIS A 28 3.08 14.90 11.35
N LEU A 29 4.16 15.25 10.66
CA LEU A 29 5.03 16.36 11.07
C LEU A 29 4.40 17.74 10.81
N SER A 30 3.60 17.86 9.74
CA SER A 30 3.00 19.14 9.32
C SER A 30 1.55 19.33 9.78
N GLY A 31 0.90 18.30 10.32
CA GLY A 31 -0.51 18.30 10.70
C GLY A 31 -1.48 18.44 9.52
N ARG A 32 -1.04 18.15 8.29
CA ARG A 32 -1.84 18.37 7.07
C ARG A 32 -2.61 17.12 6.67
N THR A 33 -3.93 17.15 6.84
CA THR A 33 -4.87 16.07 6.46
C THR A 33 -4.79 15.68 4.99
N LEU A 34 -4.53 16.64 4.09
CA LEU A 34 -4.42 16.37 2.65
C LEU A 34 -3.24 15.44 2.32
N LEU A 35 -2.12 15.57 3.02
CA LEU A 35 -0.95 14.71 2.81
C LEU A 35 -1.22 13.28 3.32
N ASP A 36 -1.99 13.15 4.39
CA ASP A 36 -2.39 11.85 4.94
C ASP A 36 -3.33 11.13 3.97
N LEU A 37 -4.31 11.86 3.41
CA LEU A 37 -5.22 11.34 2.40
C LEU A 37 -4.48 10.87 1.13
N LEU A 38 -3.49 11.64 0.66
CA LEU A 38 -2.66 11.23 -0.47
C LEU A 38 -1.78 10.02 -0.14
N GLY A 39 -1.28 9.92 1.09
CA GLY A 39 -0.57 8.74 1.58
C GLY A 39 -1.45 7.49 1.58
N TYR A 40 -2.68 7.63 2.09
CA TYR A 40 -3.69 6.58 2.07
C TYR A 40 -4.07 6.15 0.65
N ALA A 41 -4.36 7.10 -0.24
CA ALA A 41 -4.67 6.83 -1.65
C ALA A 41 -3.50 6.11 -2.37
N SER A 42 -2.26 6.49 -2.07
CA SER A 42 -1.07 5.83 -2.61
C SER A 42 -0.98 4.37 -2.13
N MET A 43 -1.23 4.11 -0.85
CA MET A 43 -1.24 2.75 -0.28
C MET A 43 -2.35 1.88 -0.88
N LEU A 44 -3.56 2.44 -1.04
CA LEU A 44 -4.65 1.75 -1.72
C LEU A 44 -4.29 1.42 -3.17
N SER A 45 -3.74 2.39 -3.93
CA SER A 45 -3.36 2.15 -5.33
C SER A 45 -2.31 1.05 -5.49
N ALA A 46 -1.33 1.00 -4.59
CA ALA A 46 -0.32 -0.06 -4.55
C ALA A 46 -0.94 -1.41 -4.15
N GLY A 47 -1.85 -1.41 -3.18
CA GLY A 47 -2.63 -2.59 -2.80
C GLY A 47 -3.48 -3.12 -3.96
N THR A 48 -4.10 -2.24 -4.74
CA THR A 48 -4.85 -2.60 -5.94
C THR A 48 -3.97 -3.21 -7.01
N ALA A 49 -2.82 -2.60 -7.30
CA ALA A 49 -1.88 -3.15 -8.26
C ALA A 49 -1.38 -4.55 -7.83
N LEU A 50 -1.05 -4.74 -6.55
CA LEU A 50 -0.66 -6.04 -6.00
C LEU A 50 -1.80 -7.06 -6.02
N GLY A 51 -3.00 -6.66 -5.64
CA GLY A 51 -4.18 -7.53 -5.62
C GLY A 51 -4.52 -8.05 -7.00
N ILE A 52 -4.58 -7.15 -8.00
CA ILE A 52 -4.82 -7.50 -9.41
C ILE A 52 -3.71 -8.39 -9.95
N TYR A 53 -2.45 -7.99 -9.80
CA TYR A 53 -1.33 -8.77 -10.31
C TYR A 53 -1.27 -10.16 -9.67
N GLY A 54 -1.42 -10.23 -8.35
CA GLY A 54 -1.42 -11.49 -7.60
C GLY A 54 -2.56 -12.41 -8.01
N THR A 55 -3.80 -11.90 -8.08
CA THR A 55 -4.95 -12.72 -8.47
C THR A 55 -4.86 -13.23 -9.90
N LEU A 56 -4.42 -12.41 -10.85
CA LEU A 56 -4.24 -12.85 -12.24
C LEU A 56 -3.13 -13.90 -12.38
N THR A 57 -2.01 -13.70 -11.69
CA THR A 57 -0.89 -14.65 -11.69
C THR A 57 -1.31 -15.99 -11.08
N LEU A 58 -2.04 -15.96 -9.95
CA LEU A 58 -2.52 -17.16 -9.27
C LEU A 58 -3.57 -17.90 -10.12
N ALA A 59 -4.51 -17.16 -10.72
CA ALA A 59 -5.54 -17.71 -11.58
C ALA A 59 -4.95 -18.41 -12.81
N ALA A 60 -3.92 -17.81 -13.43
CA ALA A 60 -3.22 -18.41 -14.56
C ALA A 60 -2.60 -19.77 -14.22
N GLN A 61 -2.20 -20.00 -12.95
CA GLN A 61 -1.60 -21.25 -12.51
C GLN A 61 -2.61 -22.28 -11.98
N LEU A 62 -3.62 -21.83 -11.23
CA LEU A 62 -4.50 -22.71 -10.45
C LEU A 62 -5.88 -22.91 -11.06
N ALA A 63 -6.38 -21.93 -11.83
CA ALA A 63 -7.74 -21.94 -12.35
C ALA A 63 -7.84 -21.13 -13.67
N PRO A 64 -7.19 -21.59 -14.76
CA PRO A 64 -7.13 -20.86 -16.03
C PRO A 64 -8.51 -20.67 -16.69
N HIS A 65 -9.51 -21.44 -16.28
CA HIS A 65 -10.89 -21.35 -16.75
C HIS A 65 -11.82 -20.63 -15.76
N ALA A 66 -11.28 -19.97 -14.74
CA ALA A 66 -12.09 -19.19 -13.81
C ALA A 66 -12.86 -18.08 -14.55
N GLY A 67 -14.16 -17.98 -14.27
CA GLY A 67 -14.99 -16.94 -14.87
C GLY A 67 -14.53 -15.55 -14.47
N VAL A 68 -14.58 -14.61 -15.43
CA VAL A 68 -14.16 -13.20 -15.24
C VAL A 68 -14.83 -12.55 -14.03
N GLY A 69 -16.10 -12.86 -13.76
CA GLY A 69 -16.82 -12.32 -12.60
C GLY A 69 -16.19 -12.72 -11.25
N LEU A 70 -15.80 -14.00 -11.10
CA LEU A 70 -15.17 -14.49 -9.86
C LEU A 70 -13.77 -13.91 -9.68
N LEU A 71 -13.01 -13.79 -10.77
CA LEU A 71 -11.69 -13.15 -10.76
C LEU A 71 -11.77 -11.68 -10.38
N SER A 72 -12.73 -10.93 -10.92
CA SER A 72 -12.93 -9.52 -10.57
C SER A 72 -13.28 -9.33 -9.10
N VAL A 73 -14.16 -10.16 -8.54
CA VAL A 73 -14.53 -10.11 -7.11
C VAL A 73 -13.33 -10.46 -6.24
N ALA A 74 -12.66 -11.58 -6.51
CA ALA A 74 -11.49 -12.02 -5.75
C ALA A 74 -10.36 -10.96 -5.81
N SER A 75 -10.14 -10.38 -6.99
CA SER A 75 -9.14 -9.34 -7.21
C SER A 75 -9.47 -8.06 -6.44
N THR A 76 -10.74 -7.65 -6.44
CA THR A 76 -11.21 -6.46 -5.71
C THR A 76 -11.04 -6.64 -4.20
N VAL A 77 -11.47 -7.79 -3.67
CA VAL A 77 -11.34 -8.10 -2.22
C VAL A 77 -9.87 -8.15 -1.81
N ALA A 78 -9.02 -8.85 -2.59
CA ALA A 78 -7.59 -8.93 -2.32
C ALA A 78 -6.93 -7.55 -2.37
N SER A 79 -7.27 -6.75 -3.37
CA SER A 79 -6.78 -5.38 -3.57
C SER A 79 -7.06 -4.48 -2.36
N ILE A 80 -8.31 -4.47 -1.89
CA ILE A 80 -8.73 -3.67 -0.73
C ILE A 80 -8.01 -4.16 0.52
N ALA A 81 -8.02 -5.49 0.77
CA ALA A 81 -7.39 -6.06 1.97
C ALA A 81 -5.89 -5.76 2.04
N ILE A 82 -5.16 -5.89 0.92
CA ILE A 82 -3.73 -5.58 0.84
C ILE A 82 -3.50 -4.09 1.05
N GLY A 83 -4.27 -3.22 0.39
CA GLY A 83 -4.13 -1.77 0.52
C GLY A 83 -4.35 -1.28 1.96
N GLU A 84 -5.43 -1.74 2.59
CA GLU A 84 -5.75 -1.46 4.00
C GLU A 84 -4.66 -1.97 4.94
N PHE A 85 -4.20 -3.20 4.73
CA PHE A 85 -3.13 -3.78 5.55
C PHE A 85 -1.82 -2.98 5.45
N LEU A 86 -1.43 -2.59 4.24
CA LEU A 86 -0.22 -1.81 4.00
C LEU A 86 -0.33 -0.42 4.64
N TYR A 87 -1.49 0.21 4.54
CA TYR A 87 -1.74 1.49 5.19
C TYR A 87 -1.68 1.37 6.72
N ALA A 88 -2.45 0.46 7.32
CA ALA A 88 -2.50 0.28 8.76
C ALA A 88 -1.12 -0.06 9.36
N ARG A 89 -0.36 -0.92 8.68
CA ARG A 89 1.01 -1.28 9.08
C ARG A 89 1.93 -0.06 9.03
N SER A 90 1.88 0.70 7.94
CA SER A 90 2.74 1.88 7.74
C SER A 90 2.42 2.99 8.72
N PHE A 91 1.13 3.22 8.99
CA PHE A 91 0.64 4.14 10.00
C PHE A 91 1.14 3.77 11.41
N ARG A 92 1.06 2.49 11.77
CA ARG A 92 1.55 2.02 13.07
C ARG A 92 3.05 2.23 13.23
N LEU A 93 3.82 1.95 12.18
CA LEU A 93 5.26 2.18 12.16
C LEU A 93 5.60 3.67 12.24
N SER A 94 4.89 4.54 11.51
CA SER A 94 5.12 5.99 11.59
C SER A 94 4.83 6.53 12.99
N LEU A 95 3.79 6.03 13.67
CA LEU A 95 3.50 6.38 15.06
C LEU A 95 4.61 5.91 16.02
N GLN A 96 5.11 4.69 15.85
CA GLN A 96 6.21 4.15 16.68
C GLN A 96 7.50 4.93 16.51
N LEU A 97 7.83 5.36 15.28
CA LEU A 97 9.02 6.17 15.00
C LEU A 97 8.89 7.61 15.54
N LEU A 98 7.69 8.16 15.60
CA LEU A 98 7.42 9.50 16.11
C LEU A 98 7.21 9.55 17.64
N ALA A 99 6.85 8.42 18.26
CA ALA A 99 6.67 8.29 19.70
C ALA A 99 7.88 8.78 20.54
N PRO A 100 9.15 8.41 20.25
CA PRO A 100 10.30 8.88 21.02
C PRO A 100 10.52 10.40 20.89
N LEU A 101 10.29 10.97 19.71
CA LEU A 101 10.44 12.42 19.45
C LEU A 101 9.43 13.28 20.23
N ARG A 102 8.26 12.70 20.55
CA ARG A 102 7.22 13.37 21.33
C ARG A 102 7.52 13.36 22.84
N SER A 103 8.26 12.36 23.31
CA SER A 103 8.65 12.20 24.72
C SER A 103 9.71 13.22 25.15
N GLU A 104 10.64 13.58 24.25
CA GLU A 104 11.67 14.59 24.57
C GLU A 104 11.12 16.01 24.65
N LYS A 105 10.11 16.36 23.83
CA LYS A 105 9.48 17.68 23.88
C LYS A 105 8.67 17.96 25.16
N GLY A 106 8.36 16.95 25.96
CA GLY A 106 7.62 17.10 27.22
C GLY A 106 8.51 17.27 28.46
N LYS A 107 9.84 17.23 28.31
CA LYS A 107 10.82 17.36 29.41
C LYS A 107 11.58 18.69 29.42
N GLN A 108 11.16 19.66 28.60
CA GLN A 108 11.60 21.06 28.68
C GLN A 108 10.48 21.91 29.26
#